data_AF-A0A380JS77-F1
#
_entry.id   AF-A0A380JS77-F1
#
_cell.length_a   1.000
_cell.length_b   1.000
_cell.length_c   1.000
_cell.angle_alpha   90.00
_cell.angle_beta   90.00
_cell.angle_gamma   90.00
#
_symmetry.space_group_name_H-M   'P 1'
#
loop_
_entity.id
_entity.type
_entity.pdbx_description
1 polymer ?
#
loop_
_entity_poly.entity_id
_entity_poly.type
_entity_poly.pdbx_seq_one_letter_code
_entity_poly.pdbx_strand_id
1 'polypeptide(L)' 'MTDNQRKIGRPTTDPKNLRVTIRFNDEQSQKIKDYSQKNNLTTSEVIRKAVDDLK' A
#
# COMPACT_ATOMS: atom_id res chain seq x y z
N MET A 1 -34.09 -5.44 -20.64
CA MET A 1 -33.58 -5.32 -19.27
C MET A 1 -32.07 -5.21 -19.38
N THR A 2 -31.51 -4.07 -19.04
CA THR A 2 -30.12 -3.68 -19.35
C THR A 2 -29.12 -4.42 -18.46
N ASP A 3 -28.23 -5.17 -19.09
CA ASP A 3 -27.08 -5.81 -18.47
C ASP A 3 -26.11 -4.76 -17.92
N ASN A 4 -26.23 -4.44 -16.62
CA ASN A 4 -25.26 -3.62 -15.90
C ASN A 4 -24.19 -4.51 -15.21
N GLN A 5 -23.69 -5.52 -15.93
CA GLN A 5 -22.58 -6.34 -15.46
C GLN A 5 -21.29 -5.53 -15.59
N ARG A 6 -21.00 -4.72 -14.57
CA ARG A 6 -19.66 -4.17 -14.36
C ARG A 6 -18.69 -5.35 -14.42
N LYS A 7 -17.64 -5.25 -15.24
CA LYS A 7 -16.52 -6.21 -15.24
C LYS A 7 -15.82 -6.13 -13.89
N ILE A 8 -16.36 -6.81 -12.89
CA ILE A 8 -15.71 -6.95 -11.58
C ILE A 8 -14.44 -7.75 -11.87
N GLY A 9 -13.27 -7.15 -11.64
CA GLY A 9 -12.00 -7.86 -11.72
C GLY A 9 -11.95 -9.04 -10.73
N ARG A 10 -10.78 -9.63 -10.49
CA ARG A 10 -10.65 -10.71 -9.50
C ARG A 10 -11.17 -10.23 -8.13
N PRO A 11 -12.30 -10.76 -7.62
CA PRO A 11 -12.83 -10.35 -6.34
C PRO A 11 -11.76 -10.62 -5.29
N THR A 12 -11.44 -9.60 -4.49
CA THR A 12 -10.38 -9.66 -3.48
C THR A 12 -10.99 -9.28 -2.14
N THR A 13 -10.68 -10.02 -1.09
CA THR A 13 -11.19 -9.82 0.27
C THR A 13 -10.67 -8.55 0.94
N ASP A 14 -9.46 -8.13 0.58
CA ASP A 14 -8.84 -6.86 1.01
C ASP A 14 -8.56 -5.96 -0.22
N PRO A 15 -9.58 -5.22 -0.70
CA PRO A 15 -9.43 -4.37 -1.86
C PRO A 15 -8.70 -3.07 -1.48
N LYS A 16 -7.46 -2.92 -1.97
CA LYS A 16 -6.62 -1.73 -1.78
C LYS A 16 -7.03 -0.59 -2.72
N ASN A 17 -8.23 -0.06 -2.52
CA ASN A 17 -8.90 0.85 -3.45
C ASN A 17 -8.41 2.31 -3.38
N LEU A 18 -7.82 2.71 -2.25
CA LEU A 18 -7.37 4.09 -2.04
C LEU A 18 -5.90 4.25 -2.43
N ARG A 19 -5.62 5.20 -3.33
CA ARG A 19 -4.25 5.54 -3.73
C ARG A 19 -3.74 6.71 -2.90
N VAL A 20 -2.57 6.52 -2.30
CA VAL A 20 -1.84 7.56 -1.57
C VAL A 20 -0.57 7.89 -2.35
N THR A 21 -0.34 9.18 -2.62
CA THR A 21 0.90 9.69 -3.23
C THR A 21 1.52 10.69 -2.26
N ILE A 22 2.70 10.38 -1.75
CA ILE A 22 3.43 11.20 -0.76
C ILE A 22 4.85 11.43 -1.29
N ARG A 23 5.38 12.63 -1.08
CA ARG A 23 6.79 12.94 -1.31
C ARG A 23 7.53 12.84 0.02
N PHE A 24 8.62 12.08 0.03
CA PHE A 24 9.53 11.96 1.16
C PHE A 24 10.79 12.75 0.88
N ASN A 25 11.46 13.21 1.93
CA ASN A 25 12.84 13.68 1.81
C ASN A 25 13.82 12.50 1.72
N ASP A 26 15.10 12.77 1.48
CA ASP A 26 16.12 11.74 1.30
C ASP A 26 16.31 10.88 2.55
N GLU A 27 16.32 11.50 3.74
CA GLU A 27 16.47 10.78 5.01
C GLU A 27 15.31 9.82 5.29
N GLN A 28 14.08 10.25 5.06
CA GLN A 28 12.88 9.43 5.23
C GLN A 28 12.88 8.28 4.21
N SER A 29 13.26 8.55 2.96
CA SER A 29 13.35 7.54 1.92
C SER A 29 14.37 6.47 2.26
N GLN A 30 15.53 6.87 2.82
CA GLN A 30 16.56 5.93 3.24
C GLN A 30 16.10 5.08 4.43
N LYS A 31 15.46 5.68 5.45
CA LYS A 31 14.90 4.93 6.59
C LYS A 31 13.90 3.87 6.14
N ILE A 32 13.01 4.20 5.20
CA ILE A 32 12.03 3.26 4.66
C ILE A 32 12.74 2.13 3.91
N LYS A 33 13.75 2.44 3.10
CA LYS A 33 14.53 1.46 2.33
C LYS A 33 15.28 0.49 3.25
N ASP A 34 15.93 0.99 4.30
CA ASP A 34 16.67 0.15 5.25
C ASP A 34 15.73 -0.78 6.01
N TYR A 35 14.58 -0.28 6.46
CA TYR A 35 13.58 -1.11 7.13
C TYR A 35 12.97 -2.15 6.18
N SER A 36 12.66 -1.75 4.95
CA SER A 36 12.17 -2.62 3.87
C SER A 36 13.13 -3.77 3.62
N GLN A 37 14.43 -3.50 3.46
CA GLN A 37 15.46 -4.53 3.24
C GLN A 37 15.61 -5.47 4.43
N LYS A 38 15.65 -4.94 5.66
CA LYS A 38 15.80 -5.77 6.87
C LYS A 38 14.64 -6.73 7.09
N ASN A 39 13.44 -6.36 6.67
CA ASN A 39 12.22 -7.12 6.91
C ASN A 39 11.71 -7.88 5.67
N ASN A 40 12.43 -7.82 4.54
CA ASN A 40 11.98 -8.35 3.24
C ASN A 40 10.58 -7.86 2.84
N LEU A 41 10.28 -6.59 3.13
CA LEU A 41 9.01 -5.95 2.81
C LEU A 41 9.18 -4.97 1.66
N THR A 42 8.14 -4.75 0.88
CA THR A 42 8.08 -3.64 -0.09
C THR A 42 7.83 -2.31 0.63
N THR A 43 8.23 -1.18 0.02
CA THR A 43 7.95 0.17 0.52
C THR A 43 6.48 0.37 0.91
N SER A 44 5.56 -0.13 0.09
CA SER A 44 4.11 -0.03 0.36
C SER A 44 3.67 -0.86 1.57
N GLU A 45 4.29 -2.01 1.84
CA GLU A 45 4.01 -2.81 3.03
C GLU A 45 4.57 -2.16 4.29
N VAL A 46 5.76 -1.57 4.21
CA VAL A 46 6.33 -0.80 5.32
C VAL A 46 5.42 0.36 5.71
N ILE A 47 4.91 1.11 4.73
CA ILE A 47 4.00 2.23 4.99
C ILE A 47 2.68 1.72 5.59
N ARG A 48 2.10 0.64 5.07
CA ARG A 48 0.85 0.07 5.63
C ARG A 48 1.05 -0.41 7.07
N LYS A 49 2.13 -1.15 7.32
CA LYS A 49 2.45 -1.61 8.67
C LYS A 49 2.65 -0.45 9.65
N ALA A 50 3.35 0.60 9.22
CA ALA A 50 3.52 1.79 10.04
C ALA A 50 2.17 2.47 10.35
N VAL A 51 1.21 2.43 9.43
CA VAL A 51 -0.16 2.91 9.68
C VAL A 51 -0.92 1.99 10.64
N ASP A 52 -0.79 0.67 10.50
CA ASP A 52 -1.40 -0.30 11.42
C ASP A 52 -0.84 -0.18 12.86
N ASP A 53 0.41 0.28 12.99
CA ASP A 53 1.08 0.51 14.27
C ASP A 53 0.69 1.86 14.94
N LEU A 54 0.03 2.79 14.22
CA LEU A 54 -0.50 4.04 14.80
C LEU A 54 -1.75 3.73 15.63
N LYS A 55 -1.61 3.72 16.95
CA LYS A 55 -2.73 3.61 17.91
C LYS A 55 -3.27 4.98 18.31
#